data_AF-A0A1M6UCH9-F1
#
_entry.id   AF-A0A1M6UCH9-F1
#
_cell.length_a   1.000
_cell.length_b   1.000
_cell.length_c   1.000
_cell.angle_alpha   90.00
_cell.angle_beta   90.00
_cell.angle_gamma   90.00
#
_symmetry.space_group_name_H-M   'P 1'
#
loop_
_entity.id
_entity.type
_entity.pdbx_description
1 polymer ?
#
loop_
_entity_poly.entity_id
_entity_poly.type
_entity_poly.pdbx_seq_one_letter_code
_entity_poly.pdbx_strand_id
1 'polypeptide(L)'
;MKKVLLCLIIAAVCIYAVSCTSEEQPDQGPVVLRVNDYCLCQKEFRDLLAQEMRLDEHYKLTLDAQKQFLEDLVARQVLIQEAKRLELDSRPDFVLSVQRFWESTLIRDLMDMKAREIEANTLVTQEEVLDLYRKQKQSDPYLPAFEDMREELFDRVMEEKKTRLLSEWIKGLEAGSRVEISEKSLFGQSGA
;
A
#
# COMPACT_ATOMS: atom_id res chain seq x y z
N MET A 1 7.02 37.97 -35.86
CA MET A 1 7.34 36.61 -35.35
C MET A 1 6.70 36.30 -33.99
N LYS A 2 6.73 37.20 -32.99
CA LYS A 2 6.07 36.98 -31.69
C LYS A 2 4.55 36.76 -31.75
N LYS A 3 3.82 37.44 -32.64
CA LYS A 3 2.36 37.26 -32.82
C LYS A 3 1.99 35.93 -33.49
N VAL A 4 2.85 35.42 -34.37
CA VAL A 4 2.67 34.11 -35.03
C VAL A 4 2.99 32.97 -34.05
N LEU A 5 4.01 33.15 -33.21
CA LEU A 5 4.35 32.22 -32.13
C LEU A 5 3.27 32.17 -31.04
N LEU A 6 2.66 33.32 -30.70
CA LEU A 6 1.54 33.40 -29.75
C LEU A 6 0.29 32.69 -30.29
N CYS A 7 -0.03 32.84 -31.58
CA CYS A 7 -1.15 32.13 -32.21
C CYS A 7 -0.92 30.61 -32.30
N LEU A 8 0.32 30.16 -32.49
CA LEU A 8 0.65 28.72 -32.49
C LEU A 8 0.53 28.08 -31.10
N ILE A 9 0.90 28.81 -30.04
CA ILE A 9 0.76 28.33 -28.66
C ILE A 9 -0.72 28.26 -28.25
N ILE A 10 -1.53 29.26 -28.64
CA ILE A 10 -2.98 29.26 -28.37
C ILE A 10 -3.68 28.13 -29.16
N ALA A 11 -3.28 27.87 -30.41
CA ALA A 11 -3.81 26.77 -31.20
C ALA A 11 -3.42 25.39 -30.63
N ALA A 12 -2.22 25.24 -30.09
CA ALA A 12 -1.78 24.00 -29.43
C ALA A 12 -2.54 23.73 -28.12
N VAL A 13 -2.87 24.77 -27.35
CA VAL A 13 -3.66 24.66 -26.11
C VAL A 13 -5.12 24.30 -26.42
N CYS A 14 -5.68 24.77 -27.53
CA CYS A 14 -7.03 24.38 -27.97
C CYS A 14 -7.12 22.91 -28.44
N ILE A 15 -6.03 22.30 -28.92
CA ILE A 15 -6.01 20.89 -29.35
C ILE A 15 -5.99 19.94 -28.14
N TYR A 16 -5.45 20.35 -26.98
CA TYR A 16 -5.54 19.58 -25.74
C TYR A 16 -6.93 19.64 -25.07
N ALA A 17 -7.80 20.57 -25.47
CA ALA A 17 -9.15 20.72 -24.90
C ALA A 17 -10.23 19.85 -25.58
N VAL A 18 -9.87 19.03 -26.58
CA VAL A 18 -10.83 18.19 -27.34
C VAL A 18 -10.68 16.68 -27.06
N SER A 19 -9.83 16.27 -26.11
CA SER A 19 -9.70 14.86 -25.76
C SER A 19 -10.70 14.44 -24.67
N CYS A 20 -11.99 14.61 -24.97
CA CYS A 20 -13.08 13.88 -24.31
C CYS A 20 -14.12 13.46 -25.36
N THR A 21 -13.66 13.07 -26.55
CA THR A 21 -14.45 12.30 -27.48
C THR A 21 -14.57 10.89 -26.93
N SER A 22 -15.82 10.49 -26.69
CA SER A 22 -16.21 9.17 -26.20
C SER A 22 -16.01 8.14 -27.30
N GLU A 23 -14.76 7.83 -27.63
CA GLU A 23 -14.44 6.66 -28.43
C GLU A 23 -14.54 5.43 -27.52
N GLU A 24 -15.47 4.55 -27.84
CA GLU A 24 -15.48 3.18 -27.35
C GLU A 24 -14.09 2.58 -27.65
N GLN A 25 -13.23 2.49 -26.62
CA GLN A 25 -11.99 1.75 -26.76
C GLN A 25 -12.36 0.29 -27.06
N PRO A 26 -11.83 -0.32 -28.14
CA PRO A 26 -12.28 -1.64 -28.60
C PRO A 26 -12.24 -2.75 -27.53
N ASP A 27 -11.35 -2.60 -26.54
CA ASP A 27 -11.12 -3.57 -25.46
C ASP A 27 -11.96 -3.31 -24.19
N GLN A 28 -12.59 -2.14 -24.06
CA GLN A 28 -13.29 -1.75 -22.83
C GLN A 28 -14.82 -1.97 -22.87
N GLY A 29 -15.39 -2.12 -24.06
CA GLY A 29 -16.84 -2.22 -24.27
C GLY A 29 -17.56 -0.88 -24.12
N PRO A 30 -18.91 -0.89 -24.14
CA PRO A 30 -19.70 0.34 -24.13
C PRO A 30 -19.62 1.08 -22.78
N VAL A 31 -19.86 2.39 -22.80
CA VAL A 31 -20.02 3.20 -21.60
C VAL A 31 -21.32 2.79 -20.88
N VAL A 32 -21.21 2.38 -19.61
CA VAL A 32 -22.35 1.94 -18.79
C VAL A 32 -22.78 2.98 -17.76
N LEU A 33 -21.91 3.94 -17.43
CA LEU A 33 -22.21 5.04 -16.51
C LEU A 33 -21.49 6.31 -16.97
N ARG A 34 -22.20 7.44 -16.89
CA ARG A 34 -21.64 8.78 -17.09
C ARG A 34 -22.16 9.73 -16.02
N VAL A 35 -21.24 10.43 -15.35
CA VAL A 35 -21.52 11.46 -14.33
C VAL A 35 -20.65 12.67 -14.64
N ASN A 36 -21.22 13.69 -15.29
CA ASN A 36 -20.47 14.82 -15.85
C ASN A 36 -19.31 14.34 -16.74
N ASP A 37 -18.07 14.70 -16.42
CA ASP A 37 -16.87 14.32 -17.16
C ASP A 37 -16.36 12.89 -16.82
N TYR A 38 -16.92 12.25 -15.79
CA TYR A 38 -16.59 10.87 -15.45
C TYR A 38 -17.38 9.89 -16.32
N CYS A 39 -16.67 8.95 -16.93
CA CYS A 39 -17.24 7.83 -17.69
C CYS A 39 -16.70 6.51 -17.15
N LEU A 40 -17.54 5.48 -17.12
CA LEU A 40 -17.16 4.12 -16.74
C LEU A 40 -17.65 3.15 -17.81
N CYS A 41 -16.74 2.36 -18.36
CA CYS A 41 -17.01 1.36 -19.40
C CYS A 41 -17.40 0.00 -18.80
N GLN A 42 -18.01 -0.86 -19.62
CA GLN A 42 -18.51 -2.17 -19.18
C GLN A 42 -17.41 -3.05 -18.55
N LYS A 43 -16.20 -3.05 -19.11
CA LYS A 43 -15.08 -3.79 -18.53
C LYS A 43 -14.72 -3.27 -17.13
N GLU A 44 -14.57 -1.97 -16.99
CA GLU A 44 -14.21 -1.34 -15.71
C GLU A 44 -15.29 -1.56 -14.65
N PHE A 45 -16.56 -1.49 -15.01
CA PHE A 45 -17.66 -1.82 -14.10
C PHE A 45 -17.58 -3.27 -13.60
N ARG A 46 -17.29 -4.22 -14.49
CA ARG A 46 -17.10 -5.63 -14.10
C ARG A 46 -15.89 -5.80 -13.17
N ASP A 47 -14.80 -5.10 -13.46
CA ASP A 47 -13.59 -5.14 -12.63
C ASP A 47 -13.85 -4.57 -11.23
N LEU A 48 -14.60 -3.47 -11.12
CA LEU A 48 -15.02 -2.88 -9.84
C LEU A 48 -15.99 -3.78 -9.07
N LEU A 49 -16.99 -4.35 -9.74
CA LEU A 49 -17.94 -5.27 -9.13
C LEU A 49 -17.24 -6.54 -8.61
N ALA A 50 -16.29 -7.08 -9.37
CA ALA A 50 -15.50 -8.22 -8.95
C ALA A 50 -14.64 -7.91 -7.72
N GLN A 51 -14.13 -6.68 -7.58
CA GLN A 51 -13.41 -6.25 -6.39
C GLN A 51 -14.34 -6.17 -5.17
N GLU A 52 -15.53 -5.59 -5.33
CA GLU A 52 -16.53 -5.50 -4.25
C GLU A 52 -16.92 -6.90 -3.73
N MET A 53 -17.16 -7.84 -4.65
CA MET A 53 -17.48 -9.23 -4.32
C MET A 53 -16.36 -9.96 -3.56
N ARG A 54 -15.10 -9.53 -3.72
CA ARG A 54 -13.97 -10.12 -2.97
C ARG A 54 -13.84 -9.55 -1.56
N LEU A 55 -14.40 -8.37 -1.31
CA LEU A 55 -14.38 -7.70 -0.02
C LEU A 55 -15.56 -8.12 0.85
N ASP A 56 -16.73 -8.38 0.26
CA ASP A 56 -17.93 -8.85 0.95
C ASP A 56 -18.25 -10.31 0.59
N GLU A 57 -17.94 -11.23 1.50
CA GLU A 57 -18.24 -12.67 1.36
C GLU A 57 -19.74 -12.99 1.27
N HIS A 58 -20.62 -12.04 1.64
CA HIS A 58 -22.07 -12.20 1.60
C HIS A 58 -22.71 -11.55 0.37
N TYR A 59 -21.91 -10.98 -0.53
CA TYR A 59 -22.42 -10.33 -1.73
C TYR A 59 -23.15 -11.32 -2.64
N LYS A 60 -24.43 -11.06 -2.92
CA LYS A 60 -25.24 -11.86 -3.84
C LYS A 60 -25.23 -11.22 -5.22
N LEU A 61 -24.71 -11.91 -6.22
CA LEU A 61 -24.72 -11.44 -7.61
C LEU A 61 -26.12 -11.56 -8.25
N THR A 62 -27.04 -10.72 -7.79
CA THR A 62 -28.38 -10.57 -8.38
C THR A 62 -28.45 -9.30 -9.23
N LEU A 63 -29.47 -9.21 -10.09
CA LEU A 63 -29.72 -8.00 -10.87
C LEU A 63 -29.92 -6.77 -9.97
N ASP A 64 -30.63 -6.95 -8.86
CA ASP A 64 -30.90 -5.86 -7.91
C ASP A 64 -29.64 -5.42 -7.18
N ALA A 65 -28.75 -6.34 -6.81
CA ALA A 65 -27.45 -6.00 -6.21
C ALA A 65 -26.55 -5.23 -7.19
N GLN A 66 -26.55 -5.61 -8.48
CA GLN A 66 -25.81 -4.87 -9.52
C GLN A 66 -26.37 -3.46 -9.73
N LYS A 67 -27.71 -3.29 -9.67
CA LYS A 67 -28.33 -1.96 -9.73
C LYS A 67 -27.96 -1.11 -8.53
N GLN A 68 -28.05 -1.67 -7.32
CA GLN A 68 -27.65 -0.98 -6.09
C GLN A 68 -26.18 -0.55 -6.16
N PHE A 69 -25.29 -1.43 -6.59
CA PHE A 69 -23.87 -1.11 -6.76
C PHE A 69 -23.66 0.04 -7.75
N LEU A 70 -24.41 0.06 -8.86
CA LEU A 70 -24.37 1.16 -9.83
C LEU A 70 -24.86 2.48 -9.23
N GLU A 71 -25.94 2.46 -8.45
CA GLU A 71 -26.45 3.64 -7.73
C GLU A 71 -25.44 4.17 -6.71
N ASP A 72 -24.78 3.27 -5.98
CA ASP A 72 -23.73 3.62 -5.02
C ASP A 72 -22.52 4.25 -5.73
N LEU A 73 -22.15 3.73 -6.90
CA LEU A 73 -21.11 4.33 -7.74
C LEU A 73 -21.49 5.74 -8.19
N VAL A 74 -22.74 5.95 -8.65
CA VAL A 74 -23.24 7.29 -9.03
C VAL A 74 -23.13 8.24 -7.84
N ALA A 75 -23.67 7.86 -6.68
CA ALA A 75 -23.66 8.67 -5.48
C ALA A 75 -22.22 9.03 -5.05
N ARG A 76 -21.31 8.04 -5.06
CA ARG A 76 -19.89 8.25 -4.76
C ARG A 76 -19.26 9.27 -5.71
N GLN A 77 -19.50 9.16 -7.02
CA GLN A 77 -18.93 10.09 -8.00
C GLN A 77 -19.46 11.51 -7.84
N VAL A 78 -20.76 11.68 -7.58
CA VAL A 78 -21.34 13.00 -7.31
C VAL A 78 -20.69 13.65 -6.09
N LEU A 79 -20.52 12.90 -5.00
CA LEU A 79 -19.89 13.40 -3.78
C LEU A 79 -18.41 13.75 -3.98
N ILE A 80 -17.65 12.92 -4.71
CA ILE A 80 -16.24 13.19 -5.02
C ILE A 80 -16.12 14.47 -5.85
N GLN A 81 -16.95 14.64 -6.87
CA GLN A 81 -16.92 15.85 -7.70
C GLN A 81 -17.25 17.11 -6.89
N GLU A 82 -18.23 17.05 -5.98
CA GLU A 82 -18.53 18.17 -5.08
C GLU A 82 -17.38 18.44 -4.09
N ALA A 83 -16.74 17.40 -3.55
CA ALA A 83 -15.57 17.55 -2.70
C ALA A 83 -14.40 18.24 -3.44
N LYS A 84 -14.17 17.89 -4.72
CA LYS A 84 -13.15 18.56 -5.56
C LYS A 84 -13.53 20.00 -5.88
N ARG A 85 -14.81 20.27 -6.16
CA ARG A 85 -15.33 21.64 -6.35
C ARG A 85 -15.10 22.52 -5.12
N LEU A 86 -15.15 21.91 -3.93
CA LEU A 86 -14.86 22.56 -2.64
C LEU A 86 -13.37 22.54 -2.25
N GLU A 87 -12.50 22.06 -3.15
CA GLU A 87 -11.04 21.98 -2.96
C GLU A 87 -10.63 21.24 -1.68
N LEU A 88 -11.45 20.27 -1.26
CA LEU A 88 -11.16 19.48 -0.05
C LEU A 88 -9.86 18.67 -0.20
N ASP A 89 -9.52 18.28 -1.43
CA ASP A 89 -8.32 17.53 -1.80
C ASP A 89 -7.02 18.37 -1.76
N SER A 90 -7.14 19.69 -1.69
CA SER A 90 -6.01 20.62 -1.63
C SER A 90 -5.74 21.14 -0.22
N ARG A 91 -6.58 20.78 0.76
CA ARG A 91 -6.40 21.23 2.15
C ARG A 91 -5.15 20.61 2.76
N PRO A 92 -4.38 21.37 3.57
CA PRO A 92 -3.13 20.87 4.13
C PRO A 92 -3.26 19.58 4.96
N ASP A 93 -4.34 19.42 5.70
CA ASP A 93 -4.65 18.24 6.50
C ASP A 93 -4.95 17.01 5.63
N PHE A 94 -5.72 17.18 4.55
CA PHE A 94 -5.98 16.12 3.59
C PHE A 94 -4.69 15.69 2.89
N VAL A 95 -3.92 16.63 2.33
CA VAL A 95 -2.65 16.36 1.63
C VAL A 95 -1.69 15.61 2.55
N LEU A 96 -1.56 16.06 3.80
CA LEU A 96 -0.71 15.39 4.78
C LEU A 96 -1.19 13.98 5.12
N SER A 97 -2.50 13.75 5.17
CA SER A 97 -3.05 12.41 5.42
C SER A 97 -2.77 11.45 4.26
N VAL A 98 -2.89 11.91 3.01
CA VAL A 98 -2.54 11.14 1.81
C VAL A 98 -1.04 10.84 1.80
N GLN A 99 -0.20 11.83 2.11
CA GLN A 99 1.25 11.64 2.20
C GLN A 99 1.61 10.57 3.25
N ARG A 100 1.04 10.64 4.46
CA ARG A 100 1.29 9.65 5.52
C ARG A 100 0.82 8.25 5.13
N PHE A 101 -0.32 8.15 4.46
CA PHE A 101 -0.82 6.87 3.95
C PHE A 101 0.13 6.28 2.90
N TRP A 102 0.62 7.11 1.97
CA TRP A 102 1.61 6.71 0.97
C TRP A 102 2.93 6.26 1.62
N GLU A 103 3.48 7.04 2.55
CA GLU A 103 4.70 6.70 3.30
C GLU A 103 4.55 5.36 4.02
N SER A 104 3.45 5.18 4.76
CA SER A 104 3.18 3.94 5.51
C SER A 104 3.05 2.73 4.58
N THR A 105 2.39 2.91 3.43
CA THR A 105 2.23 1.86 2.42
C THR A 105 3.57 1.45 1.83
N LEU A 106 4.41 2.41 1.44
CA LEU A 106 5.73 2.11 0.89
C LEU A 106 6.64 1.41 1.91
N ILE A 107 6.65 1.87 3.16
CA ILE A 107 7.44 1.24 4.22
C ILE A 107 6.98 -0.20 4.42
N ARG A 108 5.66 -0.44 4.55
CA ARG A 108 5.10 -1.79 4.69
C ARG A 108 5.50 -2.68 3.51
N ASP A 109 5.26 -2.23 2.28
CA ASP A 109 5.50 -3.05 1.10
C ASP A 109 7.01 -3.38 0.92
N LEU A 110 7.89 -2.44 1.27
CA LEU A 110 9.34 -2.64 1.32
C LEU A 110 9.74 -3.67 2.38
N MET A 111 9.18 -3.55 3.60
CA MET A 111 9.44 -4.48 4.69
C MET A 111 8.97 -5.89 4.36
N ASP A 112 7.77 -6.02 3.78
CA ASP A 112 7.20 -7.30 3.35
C ASP A 112 8.04 -7.95 2.25
N MET A 113 8.48 -7.16 1.27
CA MET A 113 9.39 -7.64 0.22
C MET A 113 10.69 -8.18 0.83
N LYS A 114 11.30 -7.42 1.75
CA LYS A 114 12.57 -7.83 2.36
C LYS A 114 12.42 -9.02 3.30
N ALA A 115 11.33 -9.10 4.04
CA ALA A 115 11.02 -10.24 4.90
C ALA A 115 10.90 -11.54 4.09
N ARG A 116 10.19 -11.51 2.95
CA ARG A 116 10.11 -12.66 2.03
C ARG A 116 11.47 -13.05 1.46
N GLU A 117 12.30 -12.08 1.11
CA GLU A 117 13.66 -12.33 0.62
C GLU A 117 14.51 -13.01 1.70
N ILE A 118 14.46 -12.53 2.95
CA ILE A 118 15.18 -13.13 4.07
C ILE A 118 14.69 -14.56 4.32
N GLU A 119 13.38 -14.76 4.36
CA GLU A 119 12.77 -16.07 4.58
C GLU A 119 13.22 -17.10 3.53
N ALA A 120 13.17 -16.72 2.25
CA ALA A 120 13.57 -17.59 1.15
C ALA A 120 15.06 -17.99 1.19
N ASN A 121 15.91 -17.19 1.85
CA ASN A 121 17.36 -17.38 1.90
C ASN A 121 17.87 -17.82 3.28
N THR A 122 16.98 -18.03 4.26
CA THR A 122 17.36 -18.43 5.63
C THR A 122 17.15 -19.91 5.84
N LEU A 123 18.20 -20.59 6.31
CA LEU A 123 18.14 -21.99 6.72
C LEU A 123 18.31 -22.08 8.23
N VAL A 124 17.53 -22.94 8.88
CA VAL A 124 17.70 -23.30 10.29
C VAL A 124 18.28 -24.71 10.35
N THR A 125 19.40 -24.83 11.05
CA THR A 125 20.11 -26.10 11.24
C THR A 125 19.64 -26.79 12.51
N GLN A 126 19.77 -28.11 12.56
CA GLN A 126 19.43 -28.89 13.75
C GLN A 126 20.24 -28.46 14.99
N GLU A 127 21.51 -28.09 14.81
CA GLU A 127 22.35 -27.64 15.92
C GLU A 127 21.84 -26.35 16.54
N GLU A 128 21.35 -25.39 15.75
CA GLU A 128 20.76 -24.15 16.27
C GLU A 128 19.52 -24.43 17.14
N VAL A 129 18.68 -25.38 16.73
CA VAL A 129 17.49 -25.80 17.50
C VAL A 129 17.91 -26.52 18.79
N LEU A 130 18.92 -27.40 18.73
CA LEU A 130 19.46 -28.08 19.90
C LEU A 130 20.11 -27.11 20.89
N ASP A 131 20.83 -26.10 20.41
CA ASP A 131 21.44 -25.08 21.24
C ASP A 131 20.39 -24.25 21.96
N LEU A 132 19.29 -23.89 21.29
CA LEU A 132 18.17 -23.22 21.93
C LEU A 132 17.54 -24.10 23.02
N TYR A 133 17.31 -25.39 22.74
CA TYR A 133 16.79 -26.34 23.73
C TYR A 133 17.70 -26.45 24.95
N ARG A 134 19.01 -26.63 24.74
CA ARG A 134 20.01 -26.74 25.82
C ARG A 134 20.01 -25.47 26.69
N LYS A 135 19.95 -24.29 26.08
CA LYS A 135 19.86 -23.01 26.80
C LYS A 135 18.58 -22.91 27.65
N GLN A 136 17.44 -23.33 27.12
CA GLN A 136 16.18 -23.34 27.87
C GLN A 136 16.20 -24.35 29.02
N LYS A 137 16.73 -25.55 28.79
CA LYS A 137 16.85 -26.61 29.80
C LYS A 137 17.75 -26.23 30.98
N GLN A 138 18.74 -25.36 30.76
CA GLN A 138 19.57 -24.80 31.84
C GLN A 138 18.76 -23.90 32.79
N SER A 139 17.79 -23.17 32.25
CA SER A 139 16.92 -22.26 33.02
C SER A 139 15.68 -22.97 33.58
N ASP A 140 15.17 -23.98 32.90
CA ASP A 140 14.05 -24.82 33.33
C ASP A 140 14.39 -26.31 33.23
N PRO A 141 14.79 -26.96 34.34
CA PRO A 141 15.08 -28.38 34.38
C PRO A 141 13.88 -29.27 34.03
N TYR A 142 12.64 -28.78 34.13
CA TYR A 142 11.41 -29.56 33.88
C TYR A 142 10.88 -29.44 32.45
N LEU A 143 11.62 -28.78 31.55
CA LEU A 143 11.25 -28.65 30.13
C LEU A 143 10.91 -30.03 29.51
N PRO A 144 9.85 -30.12 28.67
CA PRO A 144 9.52 -31.34 27.91
C PRO A 144 10.69 -31.91 27.10
N ALA A 145 10.52 -33.12 26.56
CA ALA A 145 11.55 -33.74 25.74
C ALA A 145 11.75 -32.94 24.44
N PHE A 146 12.99 -32.93 23.94
CA PHE A 146 13.34 -32.20 22.71
C PHE A 146 12.45 -32.57 21.52
N GLU A 147 12.12 -33.86 21.38
CA GLU A 147 11.25 -34.36 20.29
C GLU A 147 9.86 -33.71 20.31
N ASP A 148 9.29 -33.49 21.49
CA ASP A 148 7.95 -32.92 21.66
C ASP A 148 7.91 -31.42 21.34
N MET A 149 9.06 -30.74 21.41
CA MET A 149 9.19 -29.29 21.21
C MET A 149 9.93 -28.90 19.93
N ARG A 150 10.40 -29.89 19.15
CA ARG A 150 11.34 -29.65 18.04
C ARG A 150 10.80 -28.64 17.03
N GLU A 151 9.53 -28.77 16.66
CA GLU A 151 8.86 -27.90 15.68
C GLU A 151 8.72 -26.47 16.22
N GLU A 152 8.21 -26.30 17.44
CA GLU A 152 8.09 -24.98 18.08
C GLU A 152 9.47 -24.29 18.23
N LEU A 153 10.50 -25.04 18.60
CA LEU A 153 11.86 -24.52 18.72
C LEU A 153 12.43 -24.14 17.35
N PHE A 154 12.16 -24.93 16.31
CA PHE A 154 12.56 -24.60 14.95
C PHE A 154 11.93 -23.29 14.49
N ASP A 155 10.61 -23.13 14.66
CA ASP A 155 9.89 -21.91 14.30
C ASP A 155 10.41 -20.70 15.07
N ARG A 156 10.69 -20.87 16.37
CA ARG A 156 11.30 -19.80 17.17
C ARG A 156 12.67 -19.39 16.66
N VAL A 157 13.56 -20.35 16.36
CA VAL A 157 14.88 -20.05 15.80
C VAL A 157 14.74 -19.35 14.44
N MET A 158 13.81 -19.79 13.60
CA MET A 158 13.54 -19.15 12.30
C MET A 158 13.12 -17.69 12.47
N GLU A 159 12.13 -17.43 13.33
CA GLU A 159 11.62 -16.07 13.56
C GLU A 159 12.66 -15.15 14.22
N GLU A 160 13.46 -15.66 15.15
CA GLU A 160 14.59 -14.93 15.73
C GLU A 160 15.63 -14.56 14.66
N LYS A 161 15.97 -15.49 13.75
CA LYS A 161 16.88 -15.22 12.64
C LYS A 161 16.32 -14.19 11.66
N LYS A 162 15.05 -14.32 11.28
CA LYS A 162 14.37 -13.36 10.38
C LYS A 162 14.39 -11.95 10.98
N THR A 163 14.02 -11.83 12.25
CA THR A 163 14.03 -10.55 12.98
C THR A 163 15.43 -9.94 13.04
N ARG A 164 16.45 -10.76 13.37
CA ARG A 164 17.84 -10.29 13.45
C ARG A 164 18.35 -9.79 12.10
N LEU A 165 18.18 -10.58 11.04
CA LEU A 165 18.63 -10.23 9.69
C LEU A 165 17.93 -8.96 9.17
N LEU A 166 16.64 -8.81 9.47
CA LEU A 166 15.88 -7.61 9.11
C LEU A 166 16.41 -6.37 9.86
N SER A 167 16.70 -6.50 11.16
CA SER A 167 17.29 -5.43 11.96
C SER A 167 18.70 -5.05 11.47
N GLU A 168 19.54 -6.04 11.14
CA GLU A 168 20.87 -5.81 10.57
C GLU A 168 20.77 -5.07 9.23
N TRP A 169 19.82 -5.44 8.38
CA TRP A 169 19.57 -4.76 7.11
C TRP A 169 19.15 -3.30 7.31
N ILE A 170 18.22 -3.02 8.23
CA ILE A 170 17.80 -1.63 8.56
C ILE A 170 19.00 -0.82 9.04
N LYS A 171 19.79 -1.36 9.99
CA LYS A 171 21.01 -0.69 10.47
C LYS A 171 22.01 -0.42 9.34
N GLY A 172 22.09 -1.32 8.36
CA GLY A 172 22.90 -1.13 7.16
C GLY A 172 22.42 0.05 6.31
N LEU A 173 21.10 0.22 6.14
CA LEU A 173 20.52 1.37 5.45
C LEU A 173 20.79 2.68 6.20
N GLU A 174 20.64 2.68 7.52
CA GLU A 174 20.93 3.84 8.37
C GLU A 174 22.40 4.24 8.28
N ALA A 175 23.32 3.27 8.36
CA ALA A 175 24.76 3.51 8.26
C ALA A 175 25.19 4.01 6.88
N GLY A 176 24.50 3.60 5.82
CA GLY A 176 24.71 4.09 4.45
C GLY A 176 24.09 5.47 4.17
N SER A 177 23.35 6.03 5.13
CA SER A 177 22.61 7.28 4.97
C SER A 177 23.30 8.44 5.69
N ARG A 178 23.16 9.66 5.15
CA ARG A 178 23.53 10.87 5.90
C ARG A 178 22.43 11.16 6.91
N VAL A 179 22.69 10.87 8.18
CA VAL A 179 21.78 11.15 9.29
C VAL A 179 22.36 12.27 10.15
N GLU A 180 21.64 13.39 10.24
CA GLU A 180 22.02 14.54 11.07
C GLU A 180 20.93 14.78 12.12
N ILE A 181 21.26 14.61 13.41
CA ILE A 181 20.33 14.77 14.52
C ILE A 181 20.72 16.01 15.33
N SER A 182 19.84 17.02 15.34
CA SER A 182 20.03 18.23 16.13
C SER A 182 19.38 18.10 17.52
N GLU A 183 19.98 17.30 18.40
CA GLU A 183 19.43 17.00 19.74
C GLU A 183 19.13 18.25 20.57
N LYS A 184 20.00 19.27 20.49
CA LYS A 184 19.82 20.54 21.22
C LYS A 184 18.54 21.28 20.84
N SER A 185 18.11 21.18 19.58
CA SER A 185 16.88 21.80 19.07
C SER A 185 15.63 20.98 19.36
N LEU A 186 15.80 19.67 19.60
CA LEU A 186 14.70 18.73 19.85
C LEU A 186 14.40 18.56 21.34
N PHE A 187 15.43 18.57 22.19
CA PHE A 187 15.34 18.19 23.61
C PHE A 187 15.85 19.25 24.59
N GLY A 188 16.07 20.49 24.14
CA GLY A 188 16.52 21.68 24.91
C GLY A 188 16.96 21.47 26.36
N GLN A 189 18.27 21.61 26.64
CA GLN A 189 18.91 21.57 27.98
C GLN A 189 18.10 20.92 29.11
N SER A 190 17.91 19.60 29.04
CA SER A 190 17.64 18.82 30.26
C SER A 190 18.99 18.55 30.94
N GLY A 191 19.41 19.47 31.81
CA GLY A 191 20.66 19.36 32.56
C GLY A 191 21.14 20.69 33.14
N ALA A 192 20.52 21.10 34.23
CA ALA A 192 21.16 21.89 35.29
C ALA A 192 21.33 20.99 36.51
#